data_AF-A0A0B2NZS2-F1
#
_entry.id   AF-A0A0B2NZS2-F1
#
_cell.length_a   1.000
_cell.length_b   1.000
_cell.length_c   1.000
_cell.angle_alpha   90.00
_cell.angle_beta   90.00
_cell.angle_gamma   90.00
#
_symmetry.space_group_name_H-M   'P 1'
#
loop_
_entity.id
_entity.type
_entity.pdbx_description
1 polymer ?
#
loop_
_entity_poly.entity_id
_entity_poly.type
_entity_poly.pdbx_seq_one_letter_code
_entity_poly.pdbx_strand_id
1 'polypeptide(L)'
;WAEFFKINARSHKVLHHIISPANGKEKVHAFEDEKELWSTLDATVLSWLYATISNDLLHTIIEPDAPAMDAWNRLRDIFQDNRHSRVVTLEAEFSNTKMENFPNASAYCQHLKSHVNQLKNVGAPVSESRLVIQLVSGLTSAYRGVGTLIRQSAHLPPFYLVRSMLTLEEA
;
A
#
# COMPACT_ATOMS: atom_id res chain seq x y z
N TRP A 1 18.44 -15.24 -6.42
CA TRP A 1 18.22 -15.63 -7.83
C TRP A 1 17.83 -17.11 -7.95
N ALA A 2 18.60 -18.05 -7.36
CA ALA A 2 18.31 -19.49 -7.44
C ALA A 2 16.93 -19.86 -6.84
N GLU A 3 16.58 -19.32 -5.68
CA GLU A 3 15.25 -19.55 -5.06
C GLU A 3 14.10 -19.06 -5.93
N PHE A 4 14.23 -17.86 -6.52
CA PHE A 4 13.23 -17.33 -7.45
C PHE A 4 13.05 -18.24 -8.67
N PHE A 5 14.15 -18.79 -9.21
CA PHE A 5 14.10 -19.71 -10.33
C PHE A 5 13.41 -21.04 -9.98
N LYS A 6 13.71 -21.60 -8.80
CA LYS A 6 13.04 -22.80 -8.29
C LYS A 6 11.54 -22.58 -8.10
N ILE A 7 11.14 -21.43 -7.53
CA ILE A 7 9.73 -21.07 -7.32
C ILE A 7 8.99 -21.00 -8.66
N ASN A 8 9.56 -20.32 -9.65
CA ASN A 8 8.95 -20.23 -10.98
C ASN A 8 8.88 -21.59 -11.68
N ALA A 9 9.90 -22.43 -11.57
CA ALA A 9 9.87 -23.78 -12.13
C ALA A 9 8.81 -24.66 -11.44
N ARG A 10 8.64 -24.50 -10.12
CA ARG A 10 7.61 -25.19 -9.32
C ARG A 10 6.20 -24.71 -9.69
N SER A 11 5.98 -23.41 -9.88
CA SER A 11 4.67 -22.86 -10.25
C SER A 11 4.19 -23.30 -11.64
N HIS A 12 5.12 -23.61 -12.55
CA HIS A 12 4.82 -24.08 -13.90
C HIS A 12 4.95 -25.62 -14.06
N LYS A 13 5.10 -26.37 -12.96
CA LYS A 13 5.25 -27.84 -12.96
C LYS A 13 6.44 -28.37 -13.77
N VAL A 14 7.49 -27.56 -13.93
CA VAL A 14 8.72 -27.89 -14.68
C VAL A 14 9.94 -28.04 -13.77
N LEU A 15 9.75 -28.10 -12.45
CA LEU A 15 10.83 -28.24 -11.47
C LEU A 15 11.73 -29.46 -11.73
N HIS A 16 11.17 -30.54 -12.26
CA HIS A 16 11.88 -31.78 -12.58
C HIS A 16 12.94 -31.62 -13.69
N HIS A 17 12.88 -30.53 -14.48
CA HIS A 17 13.91 -30.21 -15.47
C HIS A 17 15.17 -29.60 -14.85
N ILE A 18 15.10 -29.13 -13.60
CA ILE A 18 16.22 -28.49 -12.89
C ILE A 18 16.63 -29.20 -11.60
N ILE A 19 15.76 -30.02 -11.03
CA ILE A 19 16.04 -30.87 -9.87
C ILE A 19 15.51 -32.26 -10.19
N SER A 20 16.39 -33.26 -10.24
CA SER A 20 15.97 -34.64 -10.50
C SER A 20 15.01 -35.12 -9.41
N PRO A 21 13.88 -35.75 -9.79
CA PRO A 21 13.00 -36.37 -8.80
C PRO A 21 13.78 -37.46 -8.05
N ALA A 22 13.68 -37.45 -6.71
CA ALA A 22 14.26 -38.52 -5.91
C ALA A 22 13.57 -39.85 -6.28
N ASN A 23 14.38 -40.87 -6.57
CA ASN A 23 13.97 -42.18 -7.09
C ASN A 23 12.63 -42.70 -6.56
N GLY A 24 11.77 -43.11 -7.51
CA GLY A 24 10.64 -44.04 -7.42
C GLY A 24 9.98 -44.24 -6.06
N LYS A 25 8.81 -43.61 -5.87
CA LYS A 25 7.78 -44.13 -4.96
C LYS A 25 6.49 -44.35 -5.74
N GLU A 26 5.91 -45.53 -5.56
CA GLU A 26 4.64 -45.95 -6.14
C GLU A 26 3.52 -44.98 -5.74
N LYS A 27 2.68 -44.64 -6.73
CA LYS A 27 1.66 -43.61 -6.63
C LYS A 27 0.54 -44.01 -5.69
N VAL A 28 0.38 -43.27 -4.59
CA VAL A 28 -0.91 -43.20 -3.88
C VAL A 28 -1.69 -42.04 -4.50
N HIS A 29 -2.37 -42.35 -5.60
CA HIS A 29 -2.78 -41.40 -6.64
C HIS A 29 -3.56 -40.16 -6.18
N ALA A 30 -4.43 -40.22 -5.16
CA ALA A 30 -5.26 -39.07 -4.82
C ALA A 30 -4.57 -38.04 -3.88
N PHE A 31 -3.81 -38.51 -2.88
CA PHE A 31 -3.19 -37.64 -1.88
C PHE A 31 -1.93 -36.96 -2.41
N GLU A 32 -1.22 -37.60 -3.33
CA GLU A 32 -0.05 -37.03 -4.00
C GLU A 32 -0.44 -35.93 -5.01
N ASP A 33 -1.52 -36.13 -5.76
CA ASP A 33 -2.04 -35.14 -6.71
C ASP A 33 -2.49 -33.85 -5.99
N GLU A 34 -3.16 -33.98 -4.82
CA GLU A 34 -3.55 -32.84 -4.01
C GLU A 34 -2.34 -32.10 -3.43
N LYS A 35 -1.34 -32.84 -2.93
CA LYS A 35 -0.09 -32.27 -2.42
C LYS A 35 0.70 -31.53 -3.50
N GLU A 36 0.77 -32.08 -4.71
CA GLU A 36 1.41 -31.45 -5.85
C GLU A 36 0.68 -30.16 -6.27
N LEU A 37 -0.66 -30.20 -6.29
CA LEU A 37 -1.47 -29.02 -6.57
C LEU A 37 -1.22 -27.91 -5.54
N TRP A 38 -1.26 -28.23 -4.25
CA TRP A 38 -0.94 -27.28 -3.17
C TRP A 38 0.46 -26.70 -3.33
N SER A 39 1.46 -27.53 -3.60
CA SER A 39 2.84 -27.09 -3.84
C SER A 39 2.96 -26.16 -5.06
N THR A 40 2.17 -26.39 -6.10
CA THR A 40 2.15 -25.54 -7.31
C THR A 40 1.51 -24.18 -7.00
N LEU A 41 0.39 -24.18 -6.27
CA LEU A 41 -0.33 -22.97 -5.88
C LEU A 41 0.50 -22.11 -4.93
N ASP A 42 1.14 -22.72 -3.92
CA ASP A 42 2.03 -22.04 -2.99
C ASP A 42 3.17 -21.33 -3.72
N ALA A 43 3.83 -22.02 -4.66
CA ALA A 43 4.88 -21.44 -5.49
C ALA A 43 4.37 -20.28 -6.38
N THR A 44 3.14 -20.39 -6.89
CA THR A 44 2.51 -19.34 -7.69
C THR A 44 2.30 -18.08 -6.87
N VAL A 45 1.74 -18.22 -5.65
CA VAL A 45 1.52 -17.09 -4.74
C VAL A 45 2.85 -16.46 -4.30
N LEU A 46 3.87 -17.27 -3.99
CA LEU A 46 5.22 -16.78 -3.70
C LEU A 46 5.80 -15.95 -4.85
N SER A 47 5.65 -16.41 -6.10
CA SER A 47 6.13 -15.68 -7.26
C SER A 47 5.45 -14.31 -7.38
N TRP A 48 4.12 -14.24 -7.18
CA TRP A 48 3.39 -12.97 -7.18
C TRP A 48 3.82 -12.02 -6.06
N LEU A 49 4.01 -12.53 -4.84
CA LEU A 49 4.49 -11.73 -3.72
C LEU A 49 5.86 -11.12 -4.03
N TYR A 50 6.81 -11.94 -4.48
CA TYR A 50 8.16 -11.49 -4.76
C TYR A 50 8.27 -10.57 -5.99
N ALA A 51 7.36 -10.70 -6.96
CA ALA A 51 7.34 -9.83 -8.14
C ALA A 51 6.70 -8.45 -7.89
N THR A 52 5.92 -8.28 -6.83
CA THR A 52 5.12 -7.06 -6.58
C THR A 52 5.71 -6.12 -5.52
N ILE A 53 6.67 -6.60 -4.74
CA ILE A 53 7.36 -5.81 -3.70
C ILE A 53 8.66 -5.20 -4.21
N SER A 54 9.19 -4.18 -3.51
CA SER A 54 10.50 -3.61 -3.83
C SER A 54 11.63 -4.62 -3.58
N ASN A 55 12.78 -4.45 -4.27
CA ASN A 55 13.95 -5.32 -4.07
C ASN A 55 14.42 -5.35 -2.60
N ASP A 56 14.38 -4.21 -1.92
CA ASP A 56 14.78 -4.12 -0.51
C ASP A 56 13.89 -4.99 0.39
N LEU A 57 12.57 -4.95 0.18
CA LEU A 57 11.63 -5.80 0.91
C LEU A 57 11.82 -7.27 0.54
N LEU A 58 12.04 -7.58 -0.75
CA LEU A 58 12.32 -8.93 -1.21
C LEU A 58 13.54 -9.52 -0.49
N HIS A 59 14.65 -8.80 -0.45
CA HIS A 59 15.87 -9.23 0.24
C HIS A 59 15.68 -9.41 1.74
N THR A 60 14.73 -8.70 2.34
CA THR A 60 14.41 -8.80 3.76
C THR A 60 13.61 -10.05 4.09
N ILE A 61 12.65 -10.45 3.23
CA ILE A 61 11.70 -11.54 3.57
C ILE A 61 12.06 -12.89 2.95
N ILE A 62 12.84 -12.92 1.86
CA ILE A 62 13.11 -14.13 1.09
C ILE A 62 13.89 -15.16 1.92
N GLU A 63 13.42 -16.41 1.91
CA GLU A 63 14.08 -17.53 2.58
C GLU A 63 13.97 -18.80 1.74
N PRO A 64 15.00 -19.67 1.73
CA PRO A 64 14.96 -20.93 1.02
C PRO A 64 13.84 -21.83 1.52
N ASP A 65 13.09 -22.40 0.57
CA ASP A 65 12.03 -23.39 0.83
C ASP A 65 10.91 -22.96 1.80
N ALA A 66 10.77 -21.65 2.06
CA ALA A 66 9.68 -21.11 2.86
C ALA A 66 8.36 -21.12 2.05
N PRO A 67 7.22 -21.49 2.67
CA PRO A 67 5.90 -21.41 2.05
C PRO A 67 5.44 -19.96 1.86
N ALA A 68 4.46 -19.75 0.97
CA ALA A 68 3.86 -18.44 0.71
C ALA A 68 3.32 -17.76 1.97
N MET A 69 2.76 -18.56 2.88
CA MET A 69 2.21 -18.07 4.14
C MET A 69 3.28 -17.42 5.03
N ASP A 70 4.49 -17.97 5.06
CA ASP A 70 5.58 -17.43 5.89
C ASP A 70 6.12 -16.12 5.30
N ALA A 71 6.31 -16.07 3.97
CA ALA A 71 6.65 -14.83 3.27
C ALA A 71 5.59 -13.74 3.50
N TRP A 72 4.30 -14.10 3.43
CA TRP A 72 3.19 -13.20 3.73
C TRP A 72 3.19 -12.72 5.19
N ASN A 73 3.40 -13.62 6.16
CA ASN A 73 3.45 -13.26 7.57
C ASN A 73 4.60 -12.30 7.86
N ARG A 74 5.81 -12.54 7.33
CA ARG A 74 6.95 -11.62 7.48
C ARG A 74 6.67 -10.25 6.89
N LEU A 75 6.08 -10.21 5.68
CA LEU A 75 5.69 -8.95 5.05
C LEU A 75 4.67 -8.21 5.92
N ARG A 76 3.63 -8.92 6.40
CA ARG A 76 2.63 -8.38 7.31
C ARG A 76 3.28 -7.83 8.57
N ASP A 77 4.16 -8.57 9.21
CA ASP A 77 4.79 -8.21 10.47
C ASP A 77 5.68 -6.97 10.29
N ILE A 78 6.46 -6.87 9.20
CA ILE A 78 7.20 -5.64 8.84
C ILE A 78 6.27 -4.44 8.70
N PHE A 79 5.12 -4.60 8.03
CA PHE A 79 4.15 -3.51 7.88
C PHE A 79 3.36 -3.19 9.16
N GLN A 80 3.19 -4.17 10.06
CA GLN A 80 2.52 -4.00 11.34
C GLN A 80 3.43 -3.39 12.41
N ASP A 81 4.69 -3.84 12.52
CA ASP A 81 5.70 -3.27 13.41
C ASP A 81 5.95 -1.80 13.07
N ASN A 82 5.96 -1.48 11.77
CA ASN A 82 6.09 -0.12 11.30
C ASN A 82 4.79 0.69 11.36
N ARG A 83 3.65 0.13 11.81
CA ARG A 83 2.36 0.85 11.79
C ARG A 83 2.44 2.16 12.57
N HIS A 84 3.03 2.13 13.77
CA HIS A 84 3.16 3.34 14.58
C HIS A 84 4.08 4.38 13.94
N SER A 85 5.24 3.96 13.43
CA SER A 85 6.15 4.86 12.71
C SER A 85 5.46 5.46 11.47
N ARG A 86 4.73 4.64 10.71
CA ARG A 86 3.98 5.09 9.52
C ARG A 86 2.88 6.08 9.88
N VAL A 87 2.15 5.87 10.97
CA VAL A 87 1.18 6.85 11.47
C VAL A 87 1.89 8.17 11.76
N VAL A 88 3.02 8.15 12.48
CA VAL A 88 3.79 9.36 12.81
C VAL A 88 4.26 10.09 11.55
N THR A 89 4.86 9.38 10.59
CA THR A 89 5.33 9.95 9.32
C THR A 89 4.18 10.55 8.51
N LEU A 90 3.10 9.78 8.29
CA LEU A 90 1.93 10.23 7.52
C LEU A 90 1.22 11.41 8.20
N GLU A 91 1.18 11.44 9.53
CA GLU A 91 0.61 12.56 10.30
C GLU A 91 1.45 13.84 10.14
N ALA A 92 2.77 13.71 10.16
CA ALA A 92 3.68 14.82 9.91
C ALA A 92 3.55 15.33 8.47
N GLU A 93 3.52 14.44 7.48
CA GLU A 93 3.33 14.79 6.06
C GLU A 93 1.97 15.47 5.84
N PHE A 94 0.89 14.92 6.40
CA PHE A 94 -0.45 15.50 6.35
C PHE A 94 -0.46 16.92 6.95
N SER A 95 0.12 17.11 8.13
CA SER A 95 0.13 18.40 8.85
C SER A 95 1.03 19.45 8.20
N ASN A 96 2.08 19.02 7.48
CA ASN A 96 3.01 19.91 6.78
C ASN A 96 2.68 20.11 5.30
N THR A 97 1.64 19.45 4.77
CA THR A 97 1.22 19.61 3.37
C THR A 97 0.76 21.05 3.11
N LYS A 98 1.47 21.75 2.22
CA LYS A 98 1.18 23.14 1.80
C LYS A 98 0.81 23.18 0.32
N MET A 99 -0.15 24.03 -0.02
CA MET A 99 -0.66 24.18 -1.38
C MET A 99 0.40 24.69 -2.36
N GLU A 100 1.38 25.45 -1.89
CA GLU A 100 2.51 25.97 -2.68
C GLU A 100 3.35 24.87 -3.35
N ASN A 101 3.32 23.65 -2.83
CA ASN A 101 4.06 22.50 -3.38
C ASN A 101 3.31 21.81 -4.54
N PHE A 102 2.17 22.34 -4.97
CA PHE A 102 1.30 21.73 -5.98
C PHE A 102 0.97 22.70 -7.10
N PRO A 103 0.78 22.20 -8.34
CA PRO A 103 0.54 23.05 -9.50
C PRO A 103 -0.86 23.69 -9.52
N ASN A 104 -1.84 23.12 -8.82
CA ASN A 104 -3.23 23.58 -8.81
C ASN A 104 -4.01 23.11 -7.58
N ALA A 105 -5.21 23.66 -7.38
CA ALA A 105 -6.08 23.31 -6.24
C ALA A 105 -6.52 21.85 -6.23
N SER A 106 -6.79 21.28 -7.41
CA SER A 106 -7.20 19.88 -7.54
C SER A 106 -6.11 18.92 -7.05
N ALA A 107 -4.87 19.13 -7.49
CA ALA A 107 -3.71 18.32 -7.12
C ALA A 107 -3.46 18.37 -5.60
N TYR A 108 -3.51 19.56 -5.00
CA TYR A 108 -3.40 19.73 -3.56
C TYR A 108 -4.49 18.99 -2.78
N CYS A 109 -5.75 19.15 -3.18
CA CYS A 109 -6.88 18.46 -2.54
C CYS A 109 -6.78 16.94 -2.67
N GLN A 110 -6.38 16.44 -3.84
CA GLN A 110 -6.19 15.01 -4.08
C GLN A 110 -5.07 14.45 -3.20
N HIS A 111 -3.96 15.18 -3.05
CA HIS A 111 -2.84 14.78 -2.21
C HIS A 111 -3.24 14.67 -0.73
N LEU A 112 -3.96 15.66 -0.19
CA LEU A 112 -4.51 15.60 1.16
C LEU A 112 -5.46 14.41 1.35
N LYS A 113 -6.32 14.15 0.36
CA LYS A 113 -7.25 13.01 0.42
C LYS A 113 -6.51 11.67 0.41
N SER A 114 -5.41 11.57 -0.34
CA SER A 114 -4.53 10.40 -0.33
C SER A 114 -3.95 10.15 1.06
N HIS A 115 -3.44 11.18 1.75
CA HIS A 115 -2.91 11.05 3.12
C HIS A 115 -3.97 10.56 4.09
N VAL A 116 -5.18 11.13 4.05
CA VAL A 116 -6.30 10.68 4.91
C VAL A 116 -6.66 9.21 4.65
N ASN A 117 -6.66 8.77 3.39
CA ASN A 117 -6.92 7.37 3.06
C ASN A 117 -5.81 6.45 3.57
N GLN A 118 -4.53 6.87 3.44
CA GLN A 118 -3.39 6.11 3.95
C GLN A 118 -3.42 6.00 5.48
N LEU A 119 -3.70 7.11 6.17
CA LEU A 119 -3.88 7.18 7.63
C LEU A 119 -5.01 6.26 8.11
N LYS A 120 -6.16 6.25 7.40
CA LYS A 120 -7.24 5.30 7.66
C LYS A 120 -6.79 3.85 7.52
N ASN A 121 -6.01 3.52 6.49
CA ASN A 121 -5.52 2.16 6.25
C ASN A 121 -4.52 1.67 7.31
N VAL A 122 -3.80 2.58 7.98
CA VAL A 122 -2.91 2.24 9.11
C VAL A 122 -3.59 2.37 10.49
N GLY A 123 -4.91 2.53 10.53
CA GLY A 123 -5.70 2.55 11.77
C GLY A 123 -5.75 3.91 12.50
N ALA A 124 -5.36 5.00 11.83
CA ALA A 124 -5.41 6.36 12.37
C ALA A 124 -6.36 7.24 11.54
N PRO A 125 -7.68 7.01 11.56
CA PRO A 125 -8.61 7.77 10.73
C PRO A 125 -8.63 9.26 11.09
N VAL A 126 -8.58 10.11 10.07
CA VAL A 126 -8.69 11.57 10.20
C VAL A 126 -10.16 11.99 10.03
N SER A 127 -10.66 12.82 10.95
CA SER A 127 -12.00 13.39 10.85
C SER A 127 -12.12 14.36 9.68
N GLU A 128 -13.32 14.49 9.10
CA GLU A 128 -13.54 15.41 7.98
C GLU A 128 -13.24 16.86 8.37
N SER A 129 -13.62 17.27 9.59
CA SER A 129 -13.29 18.60 10.12
C SER A 129 -11.78 18.85 10.16
N ARG A 130 -10.98 17.85 10.59
CA ARG A 130 -9.51 17.97 10.61
C ARG A 130 -8.92 18.06 9.20
N LEU A 131 -9.47 17.31 8.24
CA LEU A 131 -9.10 17.43 6.83
C LEU A 131 -9.38 18.84 6.29
N VAL A 132 -10.54 19.41 6.58
CA VAL A 132 -10.90 20.77 6.14
C VAL A 132 -10.02 21.82 6.81
N ILE A 133 -9.75 21.70 8.11
CA ILE A 133 -8.83 22.59 8.84
C ILE A 133 -7.45 22.55 8.19
N GLN A 134 -6.89 21.36 7.95
CA GLN A 134 -5.57 21.23 7.33
C GLN A 134 -5.54 21.82 5.91
N LEU A 135 -6.58 21.57 5.12
CA LEU A 135 -6.71 22.14 3.78
C LEU A 135 -6.63 23.67 3.86
N VAL A 136 -7.44 24.31 4.72
CA VAL A 136 -7.51 25.77 4.87
C VAL A 136 -6.19 26.35 5.40
N SER A 137 -5.51 25.64 6.29
CA SER A 137 -4.21 26.05 6.87
C SER A 137 -3.04 25.96 5.89
N GLY A 138 -3.17 25.20 4.82
CA GLY A 138 -2.15 25.09 3.77
C GLY A 138 -2.40 25.94 2.53
N LEU A 139 -3.50 26.70 2.47
CA LEU A 139 -3.83 27.56 1.33
C LEU A 139 -2.78 28.67 1.11
N THR A 140 -2.46 28.95 -0.15
CA THR A 140 -1.63 30.08 -0.53
C THR A 140 -2.41 31.39 -0.46
N SER A 141 -1.71 32.53 -0.56
CA SER A 141 -2.34 33.87 -0.53
C SER A 141 -3.34 34.10 -1.66
N ALA A 142 -3.19 33.41 -2.79
CA ALA A 142 -4.14 33.49 -3.91
C ALA A 142 -5.56 33.06 -3.50
N TYR A 143 -5.68 32.13 -2.54
CA TYR A 143 -6.96 31.58 -2.06
C TYR A 143 -7.40 32.19 -0.73
N ARG A 144 -6.84 33.35 -0.34
CA ARG A 144 -7.14 34.00 0.95
C ARG A 144 -8.63 34.33 1.12
N GLY A 145 -9.32 34.72 0.04
CA GLY A 145 -10.75 35.01 0.04
C GLY A 145 -11.56 33.78 0.48
N VAL A 146 -11.42 32.68 -0.26
CA VAL A 146 -12.05 31.38 0.06
C VAL A 146 -11.70 30.92 1.48
N GLY A 147 -10.42 30.99 1.87
CA GLY A 147 -10.00 30.60 3.21
C GLY A 147 -10.65 31.42 4.32
N THR A 148 -10.92 32.71 4.08
CA THR A 148 -11.57 33.60 5.05
C THR A 148 -13.06 33.30 5.17
N LEU A 149 -13.75 33.06 4.05
CA LEU A 149 -15.15 32.63 4.03
C LEU A 149 -15.36 31.35 4.83
N ILE A 150 -14.48 30.37 4.67
CA ILE A 150 -14.55 29.10 5.42
C ILE A 150 -14.33 29.34 6.91
N ARG A 151 -13.35 30.16 7.29
CA ARG A 151 -13.08 30.48 8.71
C ARG A 151 -14.21 31.24 9.39
N GLN A 152 -14.95 32.05 8.65
CA GLN A 152 -16.09 32.83 9.16
C GLN A 152 -17.41 32.05 9.13
N SER A 153 -17.44 30.87 8.50
CA SER A 153 -18.64 30.04 8.45
C SER A 153 -18.99 29.50 9.83
N ALA A 154 -20.28 29.47 10.17
CA ALA A 154 -20.77 28.97 11.47
C ALA A 154 -20.41 27.49 11.71
N HIS A 155 -20.31 26.71 10.63
CA HIS A 155 -19.88 25.32 10.64
C HIS A 155 -18.86 25.09 9.52
N LEU A 156 -17.92 24.17 9.75
CA LEU A 156 -16.97 23.79 8.72
C LEU A 156 -17.72 23.08 7.58
N PRO A 157 -17.65 23.60 6.34
CA PRO A 157 -18.26 22.94 5.20
C PRO A 157 -17.58 21.59 4.92
N PRO A 158 -18.30 20.64 4.30
CA PRO A 158 -17.74 19.34 3.93
C PRO A 158 -16.61 19.50 2.91
N PHE A 159 -15.68 18.55 2.89
CA PHE A 159 -14.45 18.64 2.09
C PHE A 159 -14.72 18.85 0.60
N TYR A 160 -15.72 18.16 0.05
CA TYR A 160 -16.04 18.26 -1.37
C TYR A 160 -16.46 19.68 -1.77
N LEU A 161 -17.16 20.39 -0.87
CA LEU A 161 -17.64 21.74 -1.11
C LEU A 161 -16.46 22.72 -1.09
N VAL A 162 -15.56 22.57 -0.12
CA VAL A 162 -14.33 23.37 -0.03
C VAL A 162 -13.47 23.19 -1.28
N ARG A 163 -13.27 21.95 -1.72
CA ARG A 163 -12.56 21.66 -2.98
C ARG A 163 -13.21 22.39 -4.15
N SER A 164 -14.55 22.36 -4.24
CA SER A 164 -15.28 23.05 -5.31
C SER A 164 -15.08 24.57 -5.27
N MET A 165 -15.07 25.18 -4.08
CA MET A 165 -14.81 26.62 -3.92
C MET A 165 -13.40 26.99 -4.39
N LEU A 166 -12.39 26.18 -4.05
CA LEU A 166 -11.02 26.42 -4.51
C LEU A 166 -10.90 26.29 -6.03
N THR A 167 -11.49 25.26 -6.63
CA THR A 167 -11.42 25.09 -8.10
C THR A 167 -12.16 26.18 -8.87
N LEU A 168 -13.16 26.83 -8.26
CA LEU A 168 -13.86 27.97 -8.86
C LEU A 168 -13.03 29.27 -8.79
N GLU A 169 -12.29 29.47 -7.70
CA GLU A 169 -11.38 30.62 -7.54
C GLU A 169 -10.16 30.54 -8.49
N GLU A 170 -9.82 29.33 -8.93
CA GLU A 170 -8.69 29.07 -9.85
C GLU A 170 -9.01 29.42 -11.32
N ALA A 171 -10.29 29.50 -11.68
CA ALA A 171 -10.78 29.73 -13.05
C ALA A 171 -10.91 31.23 -13.40
#